data_AF-A0A927SJL5-F1
#
_entry.id   AF-A0A927SJL5-F1
#
_cell.length_a   1.000
_cell.length_b   1.000
_cell.length_c   1.000
_cell.angle_alpha   90.00
_cell.angle_beta   90.00
_cell.angle_gamma   90.00
#
_symmetry.space_group_name_H-M   'P 1'
#
loop_
_entity.id
_entity.type
_entity.pdbx_description
1 polymer ?
#
loop_
_entity_poly.entity_id
_entity_poly.type
_entity_poly.pdbx_seq_one_letter_code
_entity_poly.pdbx_strand_id
1 'polypeptide(L)'
;MKKLIHLLCVLLAICMLPVCAWAEAPVVPSMIDERAEITVVGETDLPGHFFLSFPMSRNLMVLDGKGNVIWEKYEPFLSPEQPGAFWDFKQHKVDGEVYYSYHDQTGTYDNYGLTGYGPGERVILDKDFNEIRRITFEESSVVPKGFPLDGHDFLMIDLDHYILNGYVKGTVYNIPGYENGSDVVFSYLQEVKDGEVVWEWKSIDYPELYDQVAIHSMSQNGVNNFANENGMAPDYIHFNSMDLDAEGNLICSFRHIHALLCLDRSAKENQILWTLSGTADEFGLTEIQKSSAQHTAFVDGNYITIFDNGNRNSTSRVVGYCIDPETKTLKAFRSYTLGGKYSEACGSAQHLYDEVYVIGWGMTFGNPEAMSVVDFATGETLMSVYLKNPANNTYRCLYFD
;
A
#
# COMPACT_ATOMS: atom_id res chain seq x y z
N MET A 1 -58.03 6.20 62.56
CA MET A 1 -56.84 6.91 63.10
C MET A 1 -55.91 7.19 61.92
N LYS A 2 -55.89 8.42 61.37
CA LYS A 2 -54.76 9.39 61.49
C LYS A 2 -53.42 8.72 61.11
N LYS A 3 -52.73 9.02 59.99
CA LYS A 3 -52.20 10.31 59.49
C LYS A 3 -51.57 10.07 58.09
N LEU A 4 -51.82 10.95 57.10
CA LEU A 4 -50.92 12.03 56.60
C LEU A 4 -49.87 11.52 55.59
N ILE A 5 -50.13 11.59 54.28
CA ILE A 5 -49.66 12.64 53.33
C ILE A 5 -48.19 13.05 53.59
N HIS A 6 -47.29 12.66 52.69
CA HIS A 6 -46.17 13.48 52.19
C HIS A 6 -45.89 13.06 50.74
N LEU A 7 -46.29 13.92 49.80
CA LEU A 7 -46.01 13.84 48.38
C LEU A 7 -44.62 14.45 48.17
N LEU A 8 -43.61 13.63 47.88
CA LEU A 8 -42.29 14.12 47.44
C LEU A 8 -42.23 14.00 45.92
N CYS A 9 -42.46 15.12 45.23
CA CYS A 9 -42.19 15.24 43.80
C CYS A 9 -40.68 15.20 43.59
N VAL A 10 -40.15 14.03 43.19
CA VAL A 10 -38.81 13.93 42.61
C VAL A 10 -38.99 14.07 41.10
N LEU A 11 -38.68 15.26 40.57
CA LEU A 11 -38.43 15.46 39.15
C LEU A 11 -37.19 14.63 38.78
N LEU A 12 -37.40 13.46 38.18
CA LEU A 12 -36.38 12.79 37.39
C LEU A 12 -36.20 13.59 36.09
N ALA A 13 -35.23 14.50 36.10
CA ALA A 13 -34.65 15.01 34.87
C ALA A 13 -33.93 13.84 34.20
N ILE A 14 -34.61 13.17 33.28
CA ILE A 14 -33.97 12.28 32.31
C ILE A 14 -33.11 13.19 31.44
N CYS A 15 -31.83 13.31 31.80
CA CYS A 15 -30.82 13.69 30.83
C CYS A 15 -30.86 12.62 29.73
N MET A 16 -31.54 12.93 28.63
CA MET A 16 -31.27 12.27 27.36
C MET A 16 -29.83 12.64 27.00
N LEU A 17 -28.89 11.79 27.44
CA LEU A 17 -27.59 11.72 26.79
C LEU A 17 -27.89 11.47 25.31
N PRO A 18 -27.32 12.25 24.39
CA PRO A 18 -27.45 11.93 22.98
C PRO A 18 -26.87 10.52 22.83
N VAL A 19 -27.70 9.59 22.38
CA VAL A 19 -27.22 8.33 21.82
C VAL A 19 -26.22 8.77 20.77
N CYS A 20 -24.92 8.66 21.08
CA CYS A 20 -23.88 8.81 20.10
C CYS A 20 -24.25 7.84 19.00
N ALA A 21 -24.65 8.38 17.85
CA ALA A 21 -24.74 7.61 16.63
C ALA A 21 -23.38 6.94 16.50
N TRP A 22 -23.35 5.62 16.70
CA TRP A 22 -22.19 4.85 16.31
C TRP A 22 -21.99 5.20 14.84
N ALA A 23 -20.84 5.79 14.53
CA ALA A 23 -20.43 5.98 13.15
C ALA A 23 -20.65 4.62 12.48
N GLU A 24 -21.40 4.60 11.37
CA GLU A 24 -21.53 3.39 10.56
C GLU A 24 -20.12 2.84 10.35
N ALA A 25 -19.96 1.53 10.55
CA ALA A 25 -18.70 0.87 10.28
C ALA A 25 -18.24 1.27 8.87
N PRO A 26 -16.94 1.55 8.65
CA PRO A 26 -16.46 1.94 7.33
C PRO A 26 -16.97 0.92 6.31
N VAL A 27 -17.50 1.41 5.19
CA VAL A 27 -17.92 0.56 4.08
C VAL A 27 -16.65 -0.12 3.58
N VAL A 28 -16.41 -1.36 4.02
CA VAL A 28 -15.37 -2.21 3.44
C VAL A 28 -15.77 -2.37 1.97
N PRO A 29 -14.93 -1.95 1.01
CA PRO A 29 -15.26 -2.14 -0.39
C PRO A 29 -15.49 -3.64 -0.62
N SER A 30 -16.69 -4.00 -1.09
CA SER A 30 -17.05 -5.41 -1.28
C SER A 30 -16.23 -6.01 -2.41
N MET A 31 -15.72 -7.22 -2.21
CA MET A 31 -15.07 -7.99 -3.27
C MET A 31 -16.01 -8.15 -4.47
N ILE A 32 -15.47 -8.04 -5.68
CA ILE A 32 -16.16 -7.99 -6.97
C ILE A 32 -15.78 -9.23 -7.80
N ASP A 33 -16.78 -10.05 -8.10
CA ASP A 33 -16.65 -11.27 -8.90
C ASP A 33 -17.14 -11.03 -10.34
N GLU A 34 -16.45 -10.14 -11.05
CA GLU A 34 -16.74 -9.90 -12.45
C GLU A 34 -15.47 -9.51 -13.22
N ARG A 35 -15.50 -9.74 -14.52
CA ARG A 35 -14.45 -9.27 -15.42
C ARG A 35 -14.52 -7.76 -15.53
N ALA A 36 -13.39 -7.09 -15.28
CA ALA A 36 -13.30 -5.65 -15.44
C ALA A 36 -13.44 -5.27 -16.92
N GLU A 37 -14.23 -4.23 -17.19
CA GLU A 37 -14.39 -3.63 -18.52
C GLU A 37 -13.93 -2.18 -18.46
N ILE A 38 -13.23 -1.71 -19.50
CA ILE A 38 -12.68 -0.36 -19.55
C ILE A 38 -13.17 0.46 -20.75
N THR A 39 -13.08 1.78 -20.63
CA THR A 39 -13.15 2.73 -21.74
C THR A 39 -11.94 3.65 -21.69
N VAL A 40 -11.38 3.98 -22.85
CA VAL A 40 -10.20 4.84 -22.98
C VAL A 40 -10.59 6.17 -23.62
N VAL A 41 -10.03 7.26 -23.11
CA VAL A 41 -10.14 8.61 -23.67
C VAL A 41 -8.74 9.17 -23.86
N GLY A 42 -8.46 9.73 -25.03
CA GLY A 42 -7.11 10.16 -25.40
C GLY A 42 -6.24 8.97 -25.85
N GLU A 43 -4.97 9.26 -26.14
CA GLU A 43 -3.97 8.26 -26.53
C GLU A 43 -2.57 8.79 -26.22
N THR A 44 -1.59 7.89 -26.14
CA THR A 44 -0.18 8.24 -26.13
C THR A 44 0.55 7.45 -27.21
N ASP A 45 1.76 7.88 -27.56
CA ASP A 45 2.68 7.11 -28.43
C ASP A 45 3.78 6.40 -27.62
N LEU A 46 3.50 6.10 -26.34
CA LEU A 46 4.44 5.41 -25.48
C LEU A 46 4.72 3.99 -26.01
N PRO A 47 6.00 3.58 -26.16
CA PRO A 47 6.36 2.29 -26.75
C PRO A 47 6.07 1.07 -25.87
N GLY A 48 5.98 1.28 -24.56
CA GLY A 48 5.78 0.25 -23.55
C GLY A 48 4.32 -0.07 -23.25
N HIS A 49 4.10 -0.67 -22.09
CA HIS A 49 2.81 -1.20 -21.68
C HIS A 49 2.43 -0.78 -20.26
N PHE A 50 1.12 -0.63 -20.04
CA PHE A 50 0.54 -0.35 -18.73
C PHE A 50 0.01 -1.63 -18.10
N PHE A 51 0.38 -1.90 -16.85
CA PHE A 51 0.01 -3.08 -16.09
C PHE A 51 -0.93 -2.66 -14.96
N LEU A 52 -2.18 -3.13 -15.04
CA LEU A 52 -3.22 -2.83 -14.05
C LEU A 52 -3.52 -4.08 -13.23
N SER A 53 -3.66 -3.87 -11.92
CA SER A 53 -4.08 -4.87 -10.93
C SER A 53 -5.22 -4.31 -10.08
N PHE A 54 -5.98 -5.18 -9.42
CA PHE A 54 -7.25 -4.82 -8.78
C PHE A 54 -7.36 -5.45 -7.39
N PRO A 55 -7.49 -4.66 -6.30
CA PRO A 55 -7.43 -5.17 -4.93
C PRO A 55 -8.76 -5.78 -4.48
N MET A 56 -9.79 -5.72 -5.32
CA MET A 56 -11.15 -6.17 -5.02
C MET A 56 -11.64 -7.25 -5.97
N SER A 57 -10.88 -7.59 -7.01
CA SER A 57 -11.29 -8.57 -8.01
C SER A 57 -10.09 -9.32 -8.56
N ARG A 58 -10.31 -10.54 -9.04
CA ARG A 58 -9.27 -11.36 -9.68
C ARG A 58 -9.13 -10.96 -11.15
N ASN A 59 -8.77 -9.71 -11.39
CA ASN A 59 -8.50 -9.15 -12.71
C ASN A 59 -7.05 -8.69 -12.83
N LEU A 60 -6.47 -8.84 -14.03
CA LEU A 60 -5.23 -8.19 -14.46
C LEU A 60 -5.42 -7.71 -15.89
N MET A 61 -4.79 -6.60 -16.26
CA MET A 61 -4.80 -6.09 -17.63
C MET A 61 -3.43 -5.56 -18.03
N VAL A 62 -3.09 -5.76 -19.30
CA VAL A 62 -1.99 -5.09 -19.98
C VAL A 62 -2.56 -4.25 -21.12
N LEU A 63 -2.22 -2.97 -21.14
CA LEU A 63 -2.59 -2.05 -22.20
C LEU A 63 -1.35 -1.59 -22.98
N ASP A 64 -1.46 -1.39 -24.28
CA ASP A 64 -0.42 -0.69 -25.06
C ASP A 64 -0.45 0.83 -24.82
N GLY A 65 0.51 1.56 -25.39
CA GLY A 65 0.57 3.03 -25.33
C GLY A 65 -0.70 3.76 -25.78
N LYS A 66 -1.55 3.11 -26.58
CA LYS A 66 -2.82 3.68 -27.08
C LYS A 66 -4.03 3.27 -26.23
N GLY A 67 -3.81 2.51 -25.17
CA GLY A 67 -4.85 2.00 -24.28
C GLY A 67 -5.60 0.78 -24.82
N ASN A 68 -5.12 0.12 -25.88
CA ASN A 68 -5.73 -1.14 -26.32
C ASN A 68 -5.36 -2.25 -25.34
N VAL A 69 -6.34 -3.06 -24.93
CA VAL A 69 -6.08 -4.27 -24.14
C VAL A 69 -5.35 -5.28 -25.02
N ILE A 70 -4.09 -5.58 -24.69
CA ILE A 70 -3.28 -6.58 -25.40
C ILE A 70 -3.22 -7.92 -24.67
N TRP A 71 -3.46 -7.91 -23.35
CA TRP A 71 -3.59 -9.10 -22.54
C TRP A 71 -4.47 -8.81 -21.32
N GLU A 72 -5.17 -9.81 -20.84
CA GLU A 72 -6.00 -9.74 -19.65
C GLU A 72 -6.12 -11.13 -19.02
N LYS A 73 -6.32 -11.14 -17.71
CA LYS A 73 -6.66 -12.34 -16.96
C LYS A 73 -7.83 -12.02 -16.05
N TYR A 74 -8.85 -12.85 -16.12
CA TYR A 74 -9.97 -12.84 -15.18
C TYR A 74 -10.21 -14.27 -14.71
N GLU A 75 -10.34 -14.44 -13.40
CA GLU A 75 -10.82 -15.66 -12.80
C GLU A 75 -11.98 -15.36 -11.87
N PRO A 76 -13.08 -16.13 -11.91
CA PRO A 76 -14.09 -15.97 -10.89
C PRO A 76 -13.54 -16.33 -9.51
N PHE A 77 -14.21 -15.92 -8.45
CA PHE A 77 -13.86 -16.34 -7.10
C PHE A 77 -13.90 -17.86 -6.97
N LEU A 78 -13.01 -18.41 -6.14
CA LEU A 78 -12.96 -19.84 -5.86
C LEU A 78 -14.28 -20.30 -5.22
N SER A 79 -14.80 -19.49 -4.30
CA SER A 79 -16.19 -19.55 -3.83
C SER A 79 -16.63 -18.17 -3.30
N PRO A 80 -17.95 -17.93 -3.12
CA PRO A 80 -18.44 -16.70 -2.49
C PRO A 80 -17.88 -16.44 -1.08
N GLU A 81 -17.53 -17.50 -0.34
CA GLU A 81 -16.96 -17.45 1.01
C GLU A 81 -15.43 -17.29 1.00
N GLN A 82 -14.78 -17.49 -0.14
CA GLN A 82 -13.34 -17.36 -0.33
C GLN A 82 -13.05 -16.38 -1.47
N PRO A 83 -13.41 -15.09 -1.30
CA PRO A 83 -13.09 -14.09 -2.30
C PRO A 83 -11.58 -13.93 -2.43
N GLY A 84 -11.13 -13.44 -3.58
CA GLY A 84 -9.72 -13.22 -3.84
C GLY A 84 -9.50 -12.03 -4.77
N ALA A 85 -8.25 -11.65 -4.95
CA ALA A 85 -7.88 -10.54 -5.80
C ALA A 85 -6.49 -10.75 -6.39
N PHE A 86 -6.22 -10.10 -7.53
CA PHE A 86 -4.89 -10.07 -8.12
C PHE A 86 -4.28 -8.69 -7.93
N TRP A 87 -3.17 -8.66 -7.22
CA TRP A 87 -2.48 -7.42 -6.86
C TRP A 87 -1.14 -7.30 -7.59
N ASP A 88 -0.62 -6.08 -7.61
CA ASP A 88 0.79 -5.79 -7.90
C ASP A 88 1.36 -6.48 -9.15
N PHE A 89 0.75 -6.20 -10.30
CA PHE A 89 1.17 -6.76 -11.60
C PHE A 89 2.31 -5.94 -12.20
N LYS A 90 3.47 -6.58 -12.39
CA LYS A 90 4.73 -5.95 -12.81
C LYS A 90 5.40 -6.73 -13.93
N GLN A 91 6.15 -6.01 -14.76
CA GLN A 91 7.14 -6.55 -15.66
C GLN A 91 8.53 -6.46 -15.02
N HIS A 92 9.36 -7.46 -15.27
CA HIS A 92 10.76 -7.54 -14.83
C HIS A 92 11.66 -7.86 -16.02
N LYS A 93 12.79 -7.18 -16.13
CA LYS A 93 13.83 -7.48 -17.13
C LYS A 93 15.07 -8.02 -16.40
N VAL A 94 15.39 -9.28 -16.63
CA VAL A 94 16.50 -9.99 -15.97
C VAL A 94 17.34 -10.65 -17.05
N ASP A 95 18.63 -10.34 -17.12
CA ASP A 95 19.57 -10.90 -18.11
C ASP A 95 19.10 -10.85 -19.58
N GLY A 96 18.32 -9.82 -19.93
CA GLY A 96 17.78 -9.62 -21.29
C GLY A 96 16.49 -10.39 -21.58
N GLU A 97 16.01 -11.20 -20.63
CA GLU A 97 14.71 -11.87 -20.68
C GLU A 97 13.64 -11.06 -19.94
N VAL A 98 12.38 -11.25 -20.35
CA VAL A 98 11.22 -10.59 -19.76
C VAL A 98 10.43 -11.60 -18.94
N TYR A 99 10.13 -11.22 -17.70
CA TYR A 99 9.25 -11.94 -16.80
C TYR A 99 8.14 -11.02 -16.32
N TYR A 100 7.05 -11.60 -15.83
CA TYR A 100 6.00 -10.85 -15.15
C TYR A 100 5.76 -11.44 -13.77
N SER A 101 5.20 -10.64 -12.87
CA SER A 101 4.72 -11.16 -11.60
C SER A 101 3.43 -10.50 -11.18
N TYR A 102 2.56 -11.23 -10.50
CA TYR A 102 1.42 -10.68 -9.77
C TYR A 102 1.22 -11.44 -8.46
N HIS A 103 0.51 -10.85 -7.51
CA HIS A 103 0.13 -11.52 -6.28
C HIS A 103 -1.25 -12.16 -6.38
N ASP A 104 -1.35 -13.42 -6.03
CA ASP A 104 -2.59 -14.19 -5.98
C ASP A 104 -3.09 -14.27 -4.53
N GLN A 105 -3.96 -13.33 -4.15
CA GLN A 105 -4.66 -13.40 -2.88
C GLN A 105 -5.78 -14.44 -3.00
N THR A 106 -5.67 -15.49 -2.21
CA THR A 106 -6.72 -16.49 -2.03
C THR A 106 -7.37 -16.27 -0.67
N GLY A 107 -8.70 -16.32 -0.59
CA GLY A 107 -9.45 -16.19 0.67
C GLY A 107 -9.26 -17.35 1.66
N THR A 108 -8.16 -18.08 1.56
CA THR A 108 -7.82 -19.27 2.35
C THR A 108 -6.93 -18.97 3.55
N TYR A 109 -6.19 -17.85 3.52
CA TYR A 109 -5.28 -17.45 4.59
C TYR A 109 -5.96 -16.46 5.54
N ASP A 110 -5.57 -16.50 6.81
CA ASP A 110 -6.02 -15.53 7.82
C ASP A 110 -5.39 -14.16 7.53
N ASN A 111 -6.22 -13.13 7.36
CA ASN A 111 -5.80 -11.74 7.21
C ASN A 111 -5.77 -10.98 8.55
N TYR A 112 -5.91 -11.68 9.67
CA TYR A 112 -5.96 -11.12 11.03
C TYR A 112 -7.10 -10.13 11.25
N GLY A 113 -8.13 -10.15 10.38
CA GLY A 113 -9.21 -9.16 10.38
C GLY A 113 -8.78 -7.77 9.88
N LEU A 114 -7.61 -7.64 9.26
CA LEU A 114 -7.12 -6.38 8.71
C LEU A 114 -7.73 -6.09 7.33
N THR A 115 -8.17 -4.84 7.14
CA THR A 115 -8.49 -4.30 5.82
C THR A 115 -7.19 -3.87 5.14
N GLY A 116 -7.01 -4.22 3.86
CA GLY A 116 -5.75 -3.92 3.16
C GLY A 116 -4.60 -4.81 3.63
N TYR A 117 -4.88 -6.09 3.91
CA TYR A 117 -3.89 -7.17 3.92
C TYR A 117 -4.42 -8.25 2.99
N GLY A 118 -3.67 -8.55 1.92
CA GLY A 118 -4.02 -9.59 0.97
C GLY A 118 -3.08 -10.78 1.09
N PRO A 119 -3.24 -11.69 2.07
CA PRO A 119 -2.35 -12.84 2.20
C PRO A 119 -2.50 -13.79 1.01
N GLY A 120 -1.38 -14.28 0.48
CA GLY A 120 -1.38 -15.13 -0.71
C GLY A 120 0.00 -15.53 -1.19
N GLU A 121 0.12 -15.76 -2.48
CA GLU A 121 1.36 -16.22 -3.12
C GLU A 121 1.76 -15.28 -4.25
N ARG A 122 3.08 -15.12 -4.45
CA ARG A 122 3.61 -14.40 -5.61
C ARG A 122 3.72 -15.35 -6.78
N VAL A 123 3.08 -15.02 -7.89
CA VAL A 123 3.11 -15.79 -9.14
C VAL A 123 4.09 -15.15 -10.10
N ILE A 124 5.00 -15.94 -10.68
CA ILE A 124 5.93 -15.52 -11.74
C ILE A 124 5.49 -16.12 -13.07
N LEU A 125 5.48 -15.29 -14.10
CA LEU A 125 5.15 -15.65 -15.47
C LEU A 125 6.37 -15.45 -16.39
N ASP A 126 6.45 -16.27 -17.45
CA ASP A 126 7.36 -16.03 -18.57
C ASP A 126 6.85 -14.92 -19.51
N LYS A 127 7.65 -14.57 -20.53
CA LYS A 127 7.32 -13.57 -21.56
C LYS A 127 6.02 -13.85 -22.34
N ASP A 128 5.55 -15.10 -22.34
CA ASP A 128 4.32 -15.54 -23.03
C ASP A 128 3.14 -15.63 -22.04
N PHE A 129 3.30 -15.09 -20.83
CA PHE A 129 2.34 -15.08 -19.71
C PHE A 129 2.01 -16.48 -19.15
N ASN A 130 2.86 -17.49 -19.36
CA ASN A 130 2.68 -18.79 -18.71
C ASN A 130 3.21 -18.74 -17.28
N GLU A 131 2.45 -19.29 -16.33
CA GLU A 131 2.93 -19.45 -14.96
C GLU A 131 4.10 -20.43 -14.90
N ILE A 132 5.23 -19.97 -14.36
CA ILE A 132 6.45 -20.76 -14.21
C ILE A 132 6.83 -21.02 -12.75
N ARG A 133 6.32 -20.23 -11.81
CA ARG A 133 6.64 -20.34 -10.38
C ARG A 133 5.58 -19.70 -9.49
N ARG A 134 5.40 -20.28 -8.30
CA ARG A 134 4.73 -19.68 -7.15
C ARG A 134 5.71 -19.56 -5.99
N ILE A 135 5.71 -18.42 -5.31
CA ILE A 135 6.64 -18.08 -4.25
C ILE A 135 5.86 -17.74 -2.97
N THR A 136 6.34 -18.28 -1.87
CA THR A 136 5.96 -17.98 -0.48
C THR A 136 7.22 -17.67 0.30
N PHE A 137 7.11 -17.32 1.59
CA PHE A 137 8.31 -17.13 2.41
C PHE A 137 9.11 -18.43 2.53
N GLU A 138 10.43 -18.28 2.50
CA GLU A 138 11.36 -19.32 2.90
C GLU A 138 11.41 -19.42 4.43
N GLU A 139 11.80 -20.60 4.93
CA GLU A 139 11.90 -20.86 6.37
C GLU A 139 12.87 -19.88 7.03
N SER A 140 12.44 -19.25 8.12
CA SER A 140 13.31 -18.48 8.99
C SER A 140 12.92 -18.64 10.46
N SER A 141 13.61 -17.93 11.35
CA SER A 141 13.23 -17.88 12.76
C SER A 141 11.87 -17.19 13.00
N VAL A 142 11.35 -16.46 12.02
CA VAL A 142 10.11 -15.66 12.11
C VAL A 142 8.91 -16.46 11.61
N VAL A 143 9.05 -17.15 10.48
CA VAL A 143 7.95 -17.85 9.79
C VAL A 143 8.41 -19.22 9.26
N PRO A 144 7.52 -20.22 9.22
CA PRO A 144 7.82 -21.50 8.57
C PRO A 144 7.86 -21.35 7.04
N LYS A 145 8.53 -22.27 6.35
CA LYS A 145 8.44 -22.37 4.87
C LYS A 145 6.98 -22.48 4.44
N GLY A 146 6.59 -21.73 3.41
CA GLY A 146 5.23 -21.75 2.90
C GLY A 146 4.26 -20.77 3.58
N PHE A 147 4.75 -19.94 4.51
CA PHE A 147 3.94 -18.87 5.08
C PHE A 147 3.54 -17.86 3.98
N PRO A 148 2.27 -17.38 3.96
CA PRO A 148 1.79 -16.51 2.90
C PRO A 148 2.53 -15.16 2.87
N LEU A 149 2.65 -14.62 1.66
CA LEU A 149 3.12 -13.25 1.42
C LEU A 149 1.96 -12.28 1.50
N ASP A 150 2.27 -10.99 1.52
CA ASP A 150 1.29 -9.93 1.32
C ASP A 150 1.31 -9.39 -0.13
N GLY A 151 0.16 -8.91 -0.60
CA GLY A 151 -0.06 -8.47 -1.97
C GLY A 151 0.41 -7.07 -2.33
N HIS A 152 0.99 -6.31 -1.41
CA HIS A 152 1.35 -4.92 -1.69
C HIS A 152 2.52 -4.80 -2.68
N ASP A 153 3.59 -5.56 -2.49
CA ASP A 153 4.78 -5.38 -3.33
C ASP A 153 5.64 -6.64 -3.48
N PHE A 154 6.44 -6.66 -4.53
CA PHE A 154 7.46 -7.65 -4.82
C PHE A 154 8.55 -6.99 -5.67
N LEU A 155 9.81 -7.27 -5.30
CA LEU A 155 10.97 -6.77 -6.00
C LEU A 155 11.81 -7.94 -6.51
N MET A 156 11.86 -8.10 -7.83
CA MET A 156 12.70 -9.11 -8.49
C MET A 156 14.06 -8.49 -8.82
N ILE A 157 15.13 -9.09 -8.32
CA ILE A 157 16.50 -8.75 -8.70
C ILE A 157 16.96 -9.71 -9.80
N ASP A 158 16.63 -10.99 -9.63
CA ASP A 158 16.84 -12.09 -10.56
C ASP A 158 15.71 -13.13 -10.36
N LEU A 159 15.61 -14.14 -11.22
CA LEU A 159 14.61 -15.20 -11.12
C LEU A 159 14.70 -15.96 -9.79
N ASP A 160 15.93 -16.16 -9.27
CA ASP A 160 16.22 -16.81 -7.99
C ASP A 160 16.70 -15.82 -6.91
N HIS A 161 16.59 -14.51 -7.14
CA HIS A 161 16.98 -13.46 -6.18
C HIS A 161 15.92 -12.37 -6.09
N TYR A 162 15.22 -12.26 -4.96
CA TYR A 162 14.08 -11.35 -4.83
C TYR A 162 13.85 -10.92 -3.38
N ILE A 163 13.07 -9.85 -3.21
CA ILE A 163 12.62 -9.34 -1.91
C ILE A 163 11.12 -9.54 -1.79
N LEU A 164 10.73 -10.18 -0.70
CA LEU A 164 9.37 -10.54 -0.32
C LEU A 164 8.90 -9.66 0.83
N ASN A 165 7.58 -9.48 0.91
CA ASN A 165 6.94 -8.76 1.99
C ASN A 165 5.75 -9.57 2.55
N GLY A 166 5.40 -9.32 3.81
CA GLY A 166 4.28 -9.98 4.47
C GLY A 166 4.01 -9.39 5.85
N TYR A 167 2.85 -9.75 6.40
CA TYR A 167 2.46 -9.38 7.74
C TYR A 167 2.44 -10.59 8.66
N VAL A 168 3.06 -10.42 9.83
CA VAL A 168 3.13 -11.45 10.87
C VAL A 168 2.49 -10.91 12.13
N LYS A 169 1.63 -11.72 12.76
CA LYS A 169 1.06 -11.41 14.07
C LYS A 169 1.94 -11.98 15.18
N GLY A 170 2.28 -11.17 16.18
CA GLY A 170 3.07 -11.62 17.34
C GLY A 170 2.88 -10.74 18.56
N THR A 171 3.20 -11.29 19.74
CA THR A 171 3.24 -10.53 20.99
C THR A 171 4.62 -9.93 21.20
N VAL A 172 4.68 -8.63 21.46
CA VAL A 172 5.92 -7.87 21.71
C VAL A 172 5.90 -7.25 23.10
N TYR A 173 7.08 -7.01 23.68
CA TYR A 173 7.25 -6.50 25.04
C TYR A 173 8.07 -5.19 25.08
N ASN A 174 8.33 -4.60 23.92
CA ASN A 174 9.19 -3.42 23.74
C ASN A 174 8.40 -2.15 23.40
N ILE A 175 7.07 -2.17 23.50
CA ILE A 175 6.24 -0.97 23.29
C ILE A 175 6.21 -0.16 24.59
N PRO A 176 6.58 1.14 24.57
CA PRO A 176 6.48 2.00 25.74
C PRO A 176 5.06 2.02 26.34
N GLY A 177 4.94 1.74 27.64
CA GLY A 177 3.65 1.69 28.35
C GLY A 177 2.88 0.37 28.25
N TYR A 178 3.42 -0.64 27.55
CA TYR A 178 2.84 -1.98 27.41
C TYR A 178 3.86 -3.08 27.74
N GLU A 179 4.58 -2.93 28.84
CA GLU A 179 5.67 -3.83 29.25
C GLU A 179 5.20 -5.25 29.59
N ASN A 180 3.89 -5.44 29.82
CA ASN A 180 3.28 -6.75 30.06
C ASN A 180 2.99 -7.55 28.77
N GLY A 181 3.28 -6.96 27.60
CA GLY A 181 3.04 -7.57 26.30
C GLY A 181 1.87 -6.91 25.57
N SER A 182 2.01 -6.80 24.24
CA SER A 182 1.00 -6.32 23.32
C SER A 182 1.05 -7.17 22.05
N ASP A 183 -0.11 -7.64 21.57
CA ASP A 183 -0.19 -8.26 20.25
C ASP A 183 -0.13 -7.16 19.18
N VAL A 184 0.72 -7.34 18.17
CA VAL A 184 0.82 -6.47 17.00
C VAL A 184 0.81 -7.28 15.72
N VAL A 185 0.43 -6.65 14.61
CA VAL A 185 0.75 -7.12 13.27
C VAL A 185 1.88 -6.27 12.75
N PHE A 186 2.99 -6.91 12.37
CA PHE A 186 4.21 -6.23 11.97
C PHE A 186 4.61 -6.55 10.54
N SER A 187 5.26 -5.58 9.90
CA SER A 187 5.82 -5.75 8.56
C SER A 187 7.09 -6.59 8.65
N TYR A 188 7.14 -7.63 7.82
CA TYR A 188 8.27 -8.53 7.69
C TYR A 188 8.71 -8.59 6.23
N LEU A 189 9.98 -8.25 5.99
CA LEU A 189 10.62 -8.29 4.68
C LEU A 189 11.67 -9.39 4.67
N GLN A 190 11.75 -10.14 3.58
CA GLN A 190 12.71 -11.23 3.41
C GLN A 190 13.36 -11.13 2.04
N GLU A 191 14.68 -10.99 1.99
CA GLU A 191 15.46 -11.16 0.76
C GLU A 191 15.91 -12.61 0.66
N VAL A 192 15.56 -13.24 -0.46
CA VAL A 192 15.90 -14.63 -0.76
C VAL A 192 16.81 -14.65 -1.96
N LYS A 193 17.88 -15.44 -1.89
CA LYS A 193 18.78 -15.72 -3.00
C LYS A 193 19.08 -17.20 -3.07
N ASP A 194 18.87 -17.81 -4.24
CA ASP A 194 19.11 -19.24 -4.49
C ASP A 194 18.39 -20.16 -3.49
N GLY A 195 17.20 -19.73 -3.02
CA GLY A 195 16.40 -20.45 -2.02
C GLY A 195 16.87 -20.27 -0.56
N GLU A 196 17.86 -19.42 -0.32
CA GLU A 196 18.36 -19.09 1.03
C GLU A 196 17.93 -17.69 1.44
N VAL A 197 17.54 -17.52 2.70
CA VAL A 197 17.24 -16.21 3.29
C VAL A 197 18.55 -15.48 3.55
N VAL A 198 18.85 -14.45 2.75
CA VAL A 198 20.10 -13.69 2.84
C VAL A 198 19.96 -12.39 3.62
N TRP A 199 18.75 -11.86 3.79
CA TRP A 199 18.45 -10.69 4.63
C TRP A 199 16.99 -10.69 5.10
N GLU A 200 16.75 -10.13 6.28
CA GLU A 200 15.43 -10.00 6.89
C GLU A 200 15.33 -8.64 7.56
N TRP A 201 14.13 -8.05 7.55
CA TRP A 201 13.80 -6.87 8.35
C TRP A 201 12.43 -7.05 8.99
N LYS A 202 12.33 -6.73 10.28
CA LYS A 202 11.09 -6.81 11.05
C LYS A 202 10.85 -5.47 11.71
N SER A 203 9.69 -4.88 11.48
CA SER A 203 9.40 -3.57 12.08
C SER A 203 9.38 -3.57 13.61
N ILE A 204 9.23 -4.74 14.24
CA ILE A 204 9.21 -4.89 15.72
C ILE A 204 10.60 -4.78 16.38
N ASP A 205 11.68 -4.86 15.59
CA ASP A 205 13.05 -4.69 16.10
C ASP A 205 13.38 -3.20 16.36
N TYR A 206 12.47 -2.27 15.99
CA TYR A 206 12.65 -0.82 16.03
C TYR A 206 11.55 -0.16 16.87
N PRO A 207 11.70 -0.11 18.22
CA PRO A 207 10.69 0.45 19.13
C PRO A 207 10.28 1.89 18.83
N GLU A 208 11.18 2.67 18.24
CA GLU A 208 10.93 4.06 17.85
C GLU A 208 9.78 4.21 16.83
N LEU A 209 9.42 3.14 16.10
CA LEU A 209 8.34 3.17 15.12
C LEU A 209 6.94 3.16 15.78
N TYR A 210 6.80 2.67 17.02
CA TYR A 210 5.51 2.65 17.72
C TYR A 210 4.99 4.05 18.05
N ASP A 211 5.90 5.00 18.31
CA ASP A 211 5.56 6.39 18.62
C ASP A 211 5.35 7.26 17.36
N GLN A 212 5.57 6.70 16.17
CA GLN A 212 5.45 7.40 14.88
C GLN A 212 4.08 7.22 14.21
N VAL A 213 3.23 6.36 14.76
CA VAL A 213 1.92 6.03 14.17
C VAL A 213 1.03 7.27 14.08
N ALA A 214 0.53 7.56 12.88
CA ALA A 214 -0.27 8.73 12.57
C ALA A 214 -1.68 8.31 12.14
N ILE A 215 -2.71 8.87 12.78
CA ILE A 215 -4.12 8.58 12.52
C ILE A 215 -4.78 9.84 11.95
N HIS A 216 -5.07 9.81 10.65
CA HIS A 216 -5.67 10.94 9.94
C HIS A 216 -6.94 10.59 9.15
N SER A 217 -7.31 9.31 9.09
CA SER A 217 -8.53 8.85 8.44
C SER A 217 -9.21 7.73 9.21
N MET A 218 -10.49 7.48 8.90
CA MET A 218 -11.24 6.34 9.43
C MET A 218 -10.58 5.00 9.10
N SER A 219 -9.94 4.89 7.92
CA SER A 219 -9.13 3.73 7.52
C SER A 219 -7.87 3.50 8.37
N GLN A 220 -7.55 4.40 9.30
CA GLN A 220 -6.43 4.27 10.25
C GLN A 220 -6.90 4.16 11.71
N ASN A 221 -8.20 4.03 11.96
CA ASN A 221 -8.69 3.87 13.33
C ASN A 221 -8.20 2.54 13.93
N GLY A 222 -7.59 2.61 15.11
CA GLY A 222 -7.12 1.43 15.84
C GLY A 222 -5.74 0.92 15.42
N VAL A 223 -5.05 1.57 14.49
CA VAL A 223 -3.68 1.20 14.09
C VAL A 223 -2.63 1.42 15.18
N ASN A 224 -2.99 2.10 16.27
CA ASN A 224 -2.16 2.29 17.45
C ASN A 224 -2.77 1.65 18.72
N ASN A 225 -3.72 0.72 18.57
CA ASN A 225 -4.39 0.06 19.69
C ASN A 225 -3.50 -1.00 20.35
N PHE A 226 -2.37 -0.57 20.90
CA PHE A 226 -1.40 -1.44 21.59
C PHE A 226 -1.95 -1.99 22.92
N ALA A 227 -3.01 -1.38 23.46
CA ALA A 227 -3.75 -1.93 24.60
C ALA A 227 -4.56 -3.18 24.25
N ASN A 228 -4.75 -3.47 22.95
CA ASN A 228 -5.56 -4.56 22.43
C ASN A 228 -6.99 -4.63 23.03
N GLU A 229 -7.58 -3.48 23.39
CA GLU A 229 -8.85 -3.41 24.13
C GLU A 229 -10.05 -4.05 23.41
N ASN A 230 -9.97 -4.15 22.08
CA ASN A 230 -10.99 -4.73 21.22
C ASN A 230 -10.60 -6.15 20.73
N GLY A 231 -9.54 -6.75 21.29
CA GLY A 231 -9.03 -8.06 20.89
C GLY A 231 -8.32 -8.08 19.52
N MET A 232 -8.15 -6.92 18.88
CA MET A 232 -7.45 -6.77 17.61
C MET A 232 -6.00 -6.33 17.83
N ALA A 233 -5.08 -6.93 17.08
CA ALA A 233 -3.69 -6.52 17.01
C ALA A 233 -3.56 -5.38 15.98
N PRO A 234 -2.98 -4.22 16.34
CA PRO A 234 -2.78 -3.13 15.42
C PRO A 234 -1.76 -3.48 14.34
N ASP A 235 -2.09 -3.15 13.09
CA ASP A 235 -1.12 -2.94 12.03
C ASP A 235 -0.61 -1.51 12.12
N TYR A 236 0.50 -1.32 12.81
CA TYR A 236 0.95 0.01 13.23
C TYR A 236 1.79 0.73 12.19
N ILE A 237 2.37 0.02 11.22
CA ILE A 237 3.31 0.61 10.27
C ILE A 237 2.85 0.48 8.81
N HIS A 238 2.20 -0.62 8.44
CA HIS A 238 1.61 -0.88 7.13
C HIS A 238 2.56 -0.63 5.96
N PHE A 239 3.38 -1.63 5.65
CA PHE A 239 4.22 -1.61 4.45
C PHE A 239 3.33 -1.59 3.21
N ASN A 240 3.68 -0.77 2.20
CA ASN A 240 2.93 -0.82 0.96
C ASN A 240 3.77 -0.77 -0.31
N SER A 241 5.01 -0.31 -0.31
CA SER A 241 5.85 -0.36 -1.51
C SER A 241 7.33 -0.41 -1.21
N MET A 242 8.10 -0.91 -2.17
CA MET A 242 9.55 -0.86 -2.15
C MET A 242 10.15 -0.61 -3.53
N ASP A 243 11.31 0.04 -3.53
CA ASP A 243 12.17 0.18 -4.70
C ASP A 243 13.64 0.26 -4.26
N LEU A 244 14.58 0.07 -5.18
CA LEU A 244 16.01 0.18 -4.89
C LEU A 244 16.56 1.56 -5.22
N ASP A 245 17.45 2.07 -4.37
CA ASP A 245 18.33 3.17 -4.76
C ASP A 245 19.56 2.67 -5.56
N ALA A 246 20.40 3.60 -5.99
CA ALA A 246 21.59 3.29 -6.80
C ALA A 246 22.64 2.47 -6.04
N GLU A 247 22.65 2.56 -4.71
CA GLU A 247 23.53 1.82 -3.81
C GLU A 247 22.97 0.43 -3.47
N GLY A 248 21.72 0.16 -3.84
CA GLY A 248 21.02 -1.09 -3.56
C GLY A 248 20.36 -1.14 -2.19
N ASN A 249 20.20 -0.02 -1.48
CA ASN A 249 19.36 0.05 -0.29
C ASN A 249 17.88 0.00 -0.70
N LEU A 250 17.03 -0.43 0.23
CA LEU A 250 15.61 -0.58 -0.01
C LEU A 250 14.85 0.66 0.47
N ILE A 251 14.24 1.40 -0.44
CA ILE A 251 13.36 2.53 -0.12
C ILE A 251 11.95 1.97 0.05
N CYS A 252 11.45 1.92 1.27
CA CYS A 252 10.14 1.37 1.62
C CYS A 252 9.16 2.47 2.01
N SER A 253 7.92 2.36 1.54
CA SER A 253 6.82 3.23 1.97
C SER A 253 5.97 2.54 3.03
N PHE A 254 5.72 3.29 4.11
CA PHE A 254 4.91 2.85 5.24
C PHE A 254 3.75 3.80 5.48
N ARG A 255 2.53 3.28 5.23
CA ARG A 255 1.30 4.07 5.20
C ARG A 255 0.98 4.67 6.56
N HIS A 256 1.11 3.90 7.64
CA HIS A 256 0.58 4.30 8.95
C HIS A 256 1.51 5.22 9.75
N ILE A 257 2.77 5.33 9.35
CA ILE A 257 3.69 6.35 9.89
C ILE A 257 3.93 7.52 8.92
N HIS A 258 3.26 7.50 7.76
CA HIS A 258 3.33 8.57 6.74
C HIS A 258 4.75 8.87 6.22
N ALA A 259 5.61 7.86 6.24
CA ALA A 259 7.02 8.03 5.97
C ALA A 259 7.55 6.98 4.98
N LEU A 260 8.64 7.36 4.33
CA LEU A 260 9.53 6.43 3.64
C LEU A 260 10.70 6.12 4.55
N LEU A 261 11.08 4.84 4.64
CA LEU A 261 12.32 4.41 5.29
C LEU A 261 13.29 3.90 4.23
N CYS A 262 14.56 4.24 4.35
CA CYS A 262 15.62 3.58 3.60
C CYS A 262 16.28 2.52 4.47
N LEU A 263 16.33 1.28 3.98
CA LEU A 263 16.84 0.13 4.70
C LEU A 263 18.14 -0.37 4.07
N ASP A 264 19.18 -0.50 4.89
CA ASP A 264 20.45 -1.14 4.55
C ASP A 264 20.27 -2.65 4.45
N ARG A 265 20.35 -3.16 3.22
CA ARG A 265 20.24 -4.57 2.88
C ARG A 265 21.50 -5.39 3.20
N SER A 266 22.62 -4.72 3.49
CA SER A 266 23.88 -5.36 3.88
C SER A 266 23.98 -5.57 5.40
N ALA A 267 23.21 -4.80 6.18
CA ALA A 267 23.19 -4.89 7.63
C ALA A 267 22.21 -5.94 8.17
N LYS A 268 22.54 -6.51 9.34
CA LYS A 268 21.68 -7.44 10.09
C LYS A 268 20.95 -6.80 11.27
N GLU A 269 21.43 -5.63 11.70
CA GLU A 269 20.90 -4.85 12.82
C GLU A 269 21.06 -3.37 12.48
N ASN A 270 20.24 -2.48 13.07
CA ASN A 270 20.27 -1.03 12.83
C ASN A 270 20.18 -0.69 11.33
N GLN A 271 19.23 -1.33 10.64
CA GLN A 271 19.12 -1.30 9.18
C GLN A 271 18.45 -0.01 8.67
N ILE A 272 17.80 0.80 9.51
CA ILE A 272 17.17 2.06 9.05
C ILE A 272 18.26 3.12 8.87
N LEU A 273 18.50 3.54 7.63
CA LEU A 273 19.50 4.55 7.27
C LEU A 273 18.97 5.98 7.38
N TRP A 274 17.67 6.16 7.09
CA TRP A 274 16.96 7.42 7.27
C TRP A 274 15.44 7.25 7.15
N THR A 275 14.75 8.25 7.68
CA THR A 275 13.30 8.47 7.56
C THR A 275 13.01 9.78 6.82
N LEU A 276 12.18 9.71 5.79
CA LEU A 276 11.70 10.86 5.01
C LEU A 276 10.20 11.02 5.18
N SER A 277 9.74 12.25 5.45
CA SER A 277 8.33 12.56 5.80
C SER A 277 7.92 12.02 7.18
N GLY A 278 6.64 12.12 7.52
CA GLY A 278 6.09 11.72 8.81
C GLY A 278 6.56 12.58 9.98
N THR A 279 6.39 12.04 11.19
CA THR A 279 6.78 12.71 12.44
C THR A 279 8.28 12.60 12.72
N ALA A 280 8.94 11.57 12.18
CA ALA A 280 10.36 11.31 12.31
C ALA A 280 11.20 11.78 11.11
N ASP A 281 10.68 12.73 10.31
CA ASP A 281 11.39 13.29 9.16
C ASP A 281 12.78 13.83 9.55
N GLU A 282 13.81 13.38 8.84
CA GLU A 282 15.20 13.81 9.05
C GLU A 282 15.65 14.90 8.09
N PHE A 283 14.86 15.20 7.05
CA PHE A 283 15.29 16.05 5.92
C PHE A 283 14.83 17.51 6.03
N GLY A 284 14.19 17.87 7.14
CA GLY A 284 13.72 19.23 7.40
C GLY A 284 12.52 19.62 6.54
N LEU A 285 11.68 18.65 6.16
CA LEU A 285 10.48 18.91 5.37
C LEU A 285 9.50 19.79 6.15
N THR A 286 8.98 20.81 5.46
CA THR A 286 7.84 21.57 5.95
C THR A 286 6.55 20.75 5.86
N GLU A 287 5.52 21.15 6.59
CA GLU A 287 4.24 20.40 6.62
C GLU A 287 3.59 20.21 5.25
N ILE A 288 3.76 21.15 4.31
CA ILE A 288 3.23 21.04 2.94
C ILE A 288 4.02 20.06 2.06
N GLN A 289 5.27 19.80 2.44
CA GLN A 289 6.17 18.86 1.78
C GLN A 289 6.02 17.44 2.31
N LYS A 290 5.48 17.26 3.53
CA LYS A 290 5.17 15.94 4.08
C LYS A 290 3.97 15.29 3.39
N SER A 291 4.06 13.99 3.18
CA SER A 291 3.00 13.12 2.69
C SER A 291 2.09 12.63 3.81
N SER A 292 0.97 11.99 3.44
CA SER A 292 0.14 11.24 4.37
C SER A 292 -0.51 10.04 3.69
N ALA A 293 -0.32 8.86 4.29
CA ALA A 293 -0.83 7.56 3.85
C ALA A 293 -0.41 7.18 2.42
N GLN A 294 0.75 7.65 1.97
CA GLN A 294 1.21 7.57 0.60
C GLN A 294 1.38 6.15 0.06
N HIS A 295 1.23 6.02 -1.26
CA HIS A 295 1.67 4.91 -2.10
C HIS A 295 2.46 5.54 -3.26
N THR A 296 2.74 4.87 -4.37
CA THR A 296 3.82 3.87 -4.43
C THR A 296 5.15 4.64 -4.48
N ALA A 297 6.17 4.22 -3.73
CA ALA A 297 7.52 4.78 -3.88
C ALA A 297 8.17 4.29 -5.17
N PHE A 298 8.59 5.22 -6.02
CA PHE A 298 9.28 4.94 -7.28
C PHE A 298 10.58 5.76 -7.33
N VAL A 299 11.71 5.08 -7.47
CA VAL A 299 13.03 5.69 -7.53
C VAL A 299 13.44 5.85 -8.98
N ASP A 300 13.66 7.09 -9.40
CA ASP A 300 14.18 7.41 -10.74
C ASP A 300 15.33 8.40 -10.64
N GLY A 301 16.54 7.88 -10.86
CA GLY A 301 17.78 8.62 -10.65
C GLY A 301 17.87 9.16 -9.23
N ASN A 302 17.80 10.49 -9.09
CA ASN A 302 17.91 11.18 -7.79
C ASN A 302 16.56 11.56 -7.18
N TYR A 303 15.44 11.13 -7.78
CA TYR A 303 14.11 11.44 -7.28
C TYR A 303 13.42 10.20 -6.75
N ILE A 304 12.80 10.35 -5.58
CA ILE A 304 11.81 9.43 -5.05
C ILE A 304 10.44 10.04 -5.31
N THR A 305 9.70 9.46 -6.25
CA THR A 305 8.33 9.86 -6.59
C THR A 305 7.35 9.02 -5.77
N ILE A 306 6.32 9.67 -5.23
CA ILE A 306 5.21 9.04 -4.54
C ILE A 306 3.86 9.57 -5.04
N PHE A 307 2.85 8.73 -4.95
CA PHE A 307 1.46 9.10 -4.89
C PHE A 307 1.07 9.41 -3.44
N ASP A 308 1.08 10.70 -3.07
CA ASP A 308 0.60 11.16 -1.77
C ASP A 308 -0.94 11.06 -1.76
N ASN A 309 -1.49 10.03 -1.13
CA ASN A 309 -2.94 9.86 -0.96
C ASN A 309 -3.55 11.09 -0.28
N GLY A 310 -2.80 11.73 0.62
CA GLY A 310 -3.17 13.03 1.18
C GLY A 310 -4.27 12.93 2.24
N ASN A 311 -4.37 11.81 2.96
CA ASN A 311 -5.44 11.52 3.93
C ASN A 311 -5.59 12.57 5.03
N ARG A 312 -4.51 13.31 5.34
CA ARG A 312 -4.54 14.43 6.29
C ARG A 312 -5.43 15.60 5.82
N ASN A 313 -5.52 15.83 4.51
CA ASN A 313 -6.20 16.97 3.92
C ASN A 313 -7.24 16.56 2.85
N SER A 314 -7.47 15.26 2.67
CA SER A 314 -8.35 14.66 1.65
C SER A 314 -8.06 15.20 0.23
N THR A 315 -6.79 15.31 -0.14
CA THR A 315 -6.36 15.81 -1.46
C THR A 315 -5.14 15.03 -1.92
N SER A 316 -5.29 14.21 -2.97
CA SER A 316 -4.17 13.42 -3.48
C SER A 316 -3.28 14.23 -4.42
N ARG A 317 -1.98 13.91 -4.44
CA ARG A 317 -0.97 14.60 -5.25
C ARG A 317 0.12 13.64 -5.70
N VAL A 318 0.81 14.00 -6.78
CA VAL A 318 2.11 13.41 -7.11
C VAL A 318 3.19 14.26 -6.43
N VAL A 319 4.09 13.62 -5.69
CA VAL A 319 5.17 14.30 -4.98
C VAL A 319 6.50 13.67 -5.35
N GLY A 320 7.52 14.49 -5.58
CA GLY A 320 8.89 14.04 -5.87
C GLY A 320 9.88 14.67 -4.91
N TYR A 321 10.69 13.85 -4.25
CA TYR A 321 11.77 14.28 -3.36
C TYR A 321 13.12 13.99 -3.98
N CYS A 322 13.96 15.01 -4.10
CA CYS A 322 15.39 14.83 -4.35
C CYS A 322 16.12 15.17 -3.05
N ILE A 323 16.75 14.18 -2.44
CA ILE A 323 17.38 14.28 -1.13
C ILE A 323 18.89 14.04 -1.22
N ASP A 324 19.60 14.54 -0.22
CA ASP A 324 20.99 14.20 0.05
C ASP A 324 21.02 13.39 1.35
N PRO A 325 21.23 12.07 1.27
CA PRO A 325 21.13 11.18 2.43
C PRO A 325 22.29 11.34 3.43
N GLU A 326 23.45 11.87 2.99
CA GLU A 326 24.62 12.12 3.83
C GLU A 326 24.41 13.36 4.70
N THR A 327 23.91 14.44 4.08
CA THR A 327 23.67 15.72 4.77
C THR A 327 22.24 15.87 5.30
N LYS A 328 21.40 14.84 5.14
CA LYS A 328 19.96 14.83 5.48
C LYS A 328 19.26 16.11 5.03
N THR A 329 19.43 16.46 3.76
CA THR A 329 18.91 17.72 3.20
C THR A 329 18.01 17.47 2.00
N LEU A 330 16.84 18.10 1.97
CA LEU A 330 16.02 18.18 0.75
C LEU A 330 16.67 19.11 -0.27
N LYS A 331 17.14 18.55 -1.40
CA LYS A 331 17.77 19.29 -2.49
C LYS A 331 16.74 19.91 -3.44
N ALA A 332 15.69 19.16 -3.77
CA ALA A 332 14.59 19.65 -4.58
C ALA A 332 13.28 18.94 -4.24
N PHE A 333 12.17 19.63 -4.48
CA PHE A 333 10.83 19.15 -4.18
C PHE A 333 9.90 19.48 -5.35
N ARG A 334 9.12 18.50 -5.79
CA ARG A 334 8.06 18.65 -6.79
C ARG A 334 6.73 18.24 -6.17
N SER A 335 5.66 18.95 -6.50
CA SER A 335 4.31 18.61 -6.05
C SER A 335 3.32 19.02 -7.13
N TYR A 336 2.55 18.04 -7.62
CA TYR A 336 1.56 18.24 -8.66
C TYR A 336 0.16 17.97 -8.12
N THR A 337 -0.74 18.94 -8.30
CA THR A 337 -2.14 18.80 -7.88
C THR A 337 -2.94 18.03 -8.93
N LEU A 338 -3.89 17.23 -8.45
CA LEU A 338 -4.66 16.31 -9.29
C LEU A 338 -6.08 16.82 -9.54
N GLY A 339 -6.23 18.13 -9.75
CA GLY A 339 -7.52 18.75 -10.03
C GLY A 339 -8.57 18.58 -8.91
N GLY A 340 -8.13 18.38 -7.67
CA GLY A 340 -9.01 18.14 -6.51
C GLY A 340 -9.49 16.70 -6.36
N LYS A 341 -8.98 15.75 -7.17
CA LYS A 341 -9.25 14.32 -6.99
C LYS A 341 -8.61 13.80 -5.69
N TYR A 342 -9.28 12.84 -5.07
CA TYR A 342 -8.84 12.20 -3.84
C TYR A 342 -9.01 10.69 -3.92
N SER A 343 -7.95 9.99 -3.53
CA SER A 343 -7.86 8.54 -3.41
C SER A 343 -7.35 8.21 -2.01
N GLU A 344 -8.17 7.51 -1.22
CA GLU A 344 -7.89 7.26 0.21
C GLU A 344 -6.84 6.17 0.45
N ALA A 345 -6.69 5.25 -0.51
CA ALA A 345 -5.81 4.10 -0.43
C ALA A 345 -5.44 3.59 -1.83
N CYS A 346 -4.41 2.75 -1.90
CA CYS A 346 -3.84 2.27 -3.15
C CYS A 346 -3.34 3.44 -4.03
N GLY A 347 -3.09 3.16 -5.29
CA GLY A 347 -2.64 4.13 -6.28
C GLY A 347 -1.12 4.13 -6.47
N SER A 348 -0.71 4.75 -7.57
CA SER A 348 0.68 4.83 -8.00
C SER A 348 0.92 6.13 -8.75
N ALA A 349 2.15 6.62 -8.67
CA ALA A 349 2.65 7.70 -9.50
C ALA A 349 4.04 7.31 -9.96
N GLN A 350 4.25 7.29 -11.27
CA GLN A 350 5.52 6.91 -11.86
C GLN A 350 5.88 7.95 -12.91
N HIS A 351 7.09 8.51 -12.76
CA HIS A 351 7.66 9.42 -13.75
C HIS A 351 8.03 8.64 -15.01
N LEU A 352 7.70 9.20 -16.18
CA LEU A 352 8.05 8.62 -17.48
C LEU A 352 9.21 9.39 -18.13
N TYR A 353 9.02 10.69 -18.34
CA TYR A 353 10.01 11.64 -18.83
C TYR A 353 9.52 13.07 -18.58
N ASP A 354 10.44 14.02 -18.53
CA ASP A 354 10.14 15.45 -18.29
C ASP A 354 9.19 15.68 -17.10
N GLU A 355 7.95 16.10 -17.38
CA GLU A 355 6.88 16.24 -16.39
C GLU A 355 5.67 15.36 -16.72
N VAL A 356 5.91 14.28 -17.47
CA VAL A 356 4.92 13.27 -17.84
C VAL A 356 4.95 12.11 -16.84
N TYR A 357 3.80 11.80 -16.27
CA TYR A 357 3.64 10.75 -15.27
C TYR A 357 2.47 9.85 -15.65
N VAL A 358 2.60 8.56 -15.34
CA VAL A 358 1.44 7.67 -15.22
C VAL A 358 0.95 7.70 -13.77
N ILE A 359 -0.37 7.79 -13.62
CA ILE A 359 -1.07 7.80 -12.34
C ILE A 359 -2.01 6.60 -12.34
N GLY A 360 -1.86 5.68 -11.39
CA GLY A 360 -2.90 4.73 -11.01
C GLY A 360 -3.73 5.35 -9.90
N TRP A 361 -5.04 5.50 -10.11
CA TRP A 361 -5.87 6.28 -9.20
C TRP A 361 -6.21 5.56 -7.89
N GLY A 362 -6.06 4.24 -7.80
CA GLY A 362 -6.31 3.54 -6.54
C GLY A 362 -7.79 3.51 -6.18
N MET A 363 -8.09 3.65 -4.88
CA MET A 363 -9.45 3.68 -4.35
C MET A 363 -10.06 5.08 -4.39
N THR A 364 -10.70 5.42 -5.51
CA THR A 364 -11.44 6.67 -5.67
C THR A 364 -12.94 6.45 -5.59
N PHE A 365 -13.59 6.92 -4.50
CA PHE A 365 -15.04 6.77 -4.34
C PHE A 365 -15.81 7.62 -5.35
N GLY A 366 -16.60 6.97 -6.21
CA GLY A 366 -17.48 7.63 -7.17
C GLY A 366 -16.79 8.18 -8.43
N ASN A 367 -15.49 7.95 -8.60
CA ASN A 367 -14.78 8.21 -9.84
C ASN A 367 -14.30 6.87 -10.43
N PRO A 368 -14.75 6.47 -11.63
CA PRO A 368 -14.34 5.21 -12.25
C PRO A 368 -12.94 5.26 -12.90
N GLU A 369 -12.26 6.40 -12.89
CA GLU A 369 -10.96 6.52 -13.55
C GLU A 369 -9.91 5.63 -12.87
N ALA A 370 -9.41 4.65 -13.61
CA ALA A 370 -8.44 3.65 -13.14
C ALA A 370 -7.01 4.13 -13.27
N MET A 371 -6.70 4.81 -14.38
CA MET A 371 -5.38 5.40 -14.63
C MET A 371 -5.45 6.62 -15.53
N SER A 372 -4.40 7.44 -15.49
CA SER A 372 -4.17 8.55 -16.41
C SER A 372 -2.69 8.67 -16.76
N VAL A 373 -2.39 9.16 -17.96
CA VAL A 373 -1.08 9.72 -18.33
C VAL A 373 -1.24 11.24 -18.40
N VAL A 374 -0.47 11.95 -17.60
CA VAL A 374 -0.61 13.40 -17.41
C VAL A 374 0.72 14.08 -17.69
N ASP A 375 0.68 15.12 -18.51
CA ASP A 375 1.78 16.07 -18.69
C ASP A 375 1.54 17.29 -17.80
N PHE A 376 2.28 17.40 -16.70
CA PHE A 376 2.11 18.51 -15.76
C PHE A 376 2.73 19.82 -16.25
N ALA A 377 3.62 19.81 -17.25
CA ALA A 377 4.15 21.04 -17.81
C ALA A 377 3.07 21.80 -18.60
N THR A 378 2.17 21.07 -19.27
CA THR A 378 1.04 21.64 -20.03
C THR A 378 -0.28 21.62 -19.25
N GLY A 379 -0.40 20.76 -18.25
CA GLY A 379 -1.65 20.49 -17.54
C GLY A 379 -2.61 19.57 -18.31
N GLU A 380 -2.14 18.93 -19.37
CA GLU A 380 -2.93 18.06 -20.23
C GLU A 380 -2.96 16.63 -19.69
N THR A 381 -4.14 16.00 -19.71
CA THR A 381 -4.28 14.55 -19.55
C THR A 381 -4.27 13.92 -20.94
N LEU A 382 -3.16 13.27 -21.28
CA LEU A 382 -2.92 12.70 -22.61
C LEU A 382 -3.81 11.47 -22.85
N MET A 383 -3.98 10.64 -21.82
CA MET A 383 -4.81 9.45 -21.86
C MET A 383 -5.42 9.17 -20.49
N SER A 384 -6.67 8.73 -20.44
CA SER A 384 -7.34 8.21 -19.24
C SER A 384 -8.07 6.90 -19.54
N VAL A 385 -8.04 6.00 -18.57
CA VAL A 385 -8.77 4.72 -18.60
C VAL A 385 -9.82 4.73 -17.50
N TYR A 386 -11.06 4.39 -17.85
CA TYR A 386 -12.21 4.37 -16.94
C TYR A 386 -12.78 2.97 -16.83
N LEU A 387 -13.09 2.53 -15.61
CA LEU A 387 -13.80 1.29 -15.33
C LEU A 387 -15.30 1.46 -15.54
N LYS A 388 -15.92 0.46 -16.18
CA LYS A 388 -17.37 0.45 -16.38
C LYS A 388 -18.13 0.25 -15.07
N ASN A 389 -17.60 -0.56 -14.15
CA ASN A 389 -18.11 -0.67 -12.79
C ASN A 389 -17.34 0.27 -11.85
N PRO A 390 -17.96 1.37 -11.37
CA PRO A 390 -17.31 2.34 -10.49
C PRO A 390 -17.10 1.85 -9.05
N ALA A 391 -17.57 0.64 -8.70
CA ALA A 391 -17.27 0.00 -7.43
C ALA A 391 -15.91 -0.71 -7.44
N ASN A 392 -15.40 -1.06 -8.63
CA ASN A 392 -14.07 -1.64 -8.77
C ASN A 392 -13.01 -0.53 -8.75
N ASN A 393 -11.82 -0.86 -8.29
CA ASN A 393 -10.71 0.08 -8.14
C ASN A 393 -9.43 -0.59 -8.61
N THR A 394 -8.49 0.20 -9.15
CA THR A 394 -7.14 -0.32 -9.37
C THR A 394 -6.39 -0.38 -8.04
N TYR A 395 -5.48 -1.33 -7.91
CA TYR A 395 -4.49 -1.32 -6.83
C TYR A 395 -3.37 -0.38 -7.26
N ARG A 396 -2.80 -0.67 -8.43
CA ARG A 396 -1.80 0.14 -9.11
C ARG A 396 -1.97 0.07 -10.62
N CYS A 397 -1.44 1.10 -11.27
CA CYS A 397 -1.07 1.08 -12.67
C CYS A 397 0.43 1.40 -12.78
N LEU A 398 1.20 0.55 -13.45
CA LEU A 398 2.63 0.74 -13.67
C LEU A 398 2.93 0.67 -15.16
N TYR A 399 3.90 1.44 -15.62
CA TYR A 399 4.35 1.46 -17.01
C TYR A 399 5.75 0.86 -17.13
N PHE A 400 5.95 0.01 -18.13
CA PHE A 400 7.25 -0.55 -18.47
C PHE A 400 7.45 -0.52 -19.99
N ASP A 401 8.57 0.06 -20.42
CA ASP A 401 9.09 -0.03 -21.80
C ASP A 401 9.69 -1.42 -22.08
#